data_AF-A0A914RNV5-F1
#
_entry.id   AF-A0A914RNV5-F1
#
_cell.length_a   1.000
_cell.length_b   1.000
_cell.length_c   1.000
_cell.angle_alpha   90.00
_cell.angle_beta   90.00
_cell.angle_gamma   90.00
#
_symmetry.space_group_name_H-M   'P 1'
#
loop_
_entity.id
_entity.type
_entity.pdbx_description
1 polymer ?
#
loop_
_entity_poly.entity_id
_entity_poly.type
_entity_poly.pdbx_seq_one_letter_code
_entity_poly.pdbx_strand_id
1 'polypeptide(L)' 'MDRPPCQRKFEIYIPDNYTTHSSDSPKLIFNLGVIDLSEKWDNETRDCFH' A
#
# COMPACT_ATOMS: atom_id res chain seq x y z
N MET A 1 9.37 -5.07 -28.53
CA MET A 1 9.00 -5.94 -27.40
C MET A 1 8.52 -5.02 -26.29
N ASP A 2 7.22 -4.69 -26.30
CA ASP A 2 6.60 -3.99 -25.17
C ASP A 2 6.76 -4.89 -23.94
N ARG A 3 7.51 -4.41 -22.95
CA ARG A 3 7.48 -5.04 -21.63
C ARG A 3 6.01 -4.94 -21.17
N PRO A 4 5.36 -6.04 -20.77
CA PRO A 4 4.04 -5.95 -20.14
C PRO A 4 4.09 -4.87 -19.05
N PRO A 5 3.02 -4.08 -18.83
CA PRO A 5 3.08 -2.90 -17.98
C PRO A 5 3.49 -3.31 -16.56
N CYS A 6 4.79 -3.21 -16.28
CA CYS A 6 5.38 -3.51 -14.99
C CYS A 6 5.04 -2.36 -14.05
N GLN A 7 3.92 -2.50 -13.35
CA GLN A 7 3.44 -1.53 -12.37
C GLN A 7 4.34 -1.58 -11.13
N ARG A 8 4.58 -0.41 -10.53
CA ARG A 8 5.33 -0.30 -9.27
C ARG A 8 4.41 -0.76 -8.14
N LYS A 9 4.90 -1.63 -7.26
CA LYS A 9 4.18 -2.13 -6.09
C LYS A 9 4.92 -1.68 -4.84
N PHE A 10 4.22 -0.97 -3.95
CA PHE A 10 4.73 -0.59 -2.64
C PHE A 10 3.76 -1.08 -1.56
N GLU A 11 4.27 -1.23 -0.35
CA GLU A 11 3.53 -1.77 0.79
C GLU A 11 3.45 -0.70 1.88
N ILE A 12 2.28 -0.56 2.49
CA ILE A 12 2.04 0.36 3.61
C ILE A 12 1.70 -0.47 4.84
N TYR A 13 2.35 -0.16 5.96
CA TYR A 13 2.10 -0.83 7.22
C TYR A 13 1.06 -0.06 8.02
N ILE A 14 -0.05 -0.73 8.33
CA ILE A 14 -1.08 -0.20 9.24
C ILE A 14 -0.79 -0.79 10.62
N PRO A 15 -0.59 0.03 11.66
CA PRO A 15 -0.34 -0.48 13.01
C PRO A 15 -1.55 -1.26 13.56
N ASP A 16 -1.30 -2.34 14.30
CA ASP A 16 -2.34 -3.25 14.83
C ASP A 16 -3.37 -2.54 15.71
N ASN A 17 -3.02 -1.45 16.38
CA ASN A 17 -3.99 -0.70 17.19
C ASN A 17 -5.09 -0.02 16.35
N TYR A 18 -4.89 0.14 15.03
CA TYR A 18 -5.89 0.66 14.09
C TYR A 18 -6.73 -0.45 13.43
N THR A 19 -6.44 -1.73 13.66
CA THR A 19 -7.23 -2.83 13.10
C THR A 19 -8.34 -3.25 14.07
N THR A 20 -9.55 -3.48 13.54
CA THR A 20 -10.69 -3.97 14.32
C THR A 20 -11.09 -5.35 13.80
N HIS A 21 -10.92 -6.39 14.62
CA HIS A 21 -11.15 -7.79 14.21
C HIS A 21 -12.50 -8.38 14.64
N SER A 22 -13.15 -7.78 15.63
CA SER A 22 -14.32 -8.38 16.33
C SER A 22 -15.61 -7.61 16.11
N SER A 23 -15.63 -6.62 15.22
CA SER A 23 -16.78 -5.74 14.99
C SER A 23 -16.81 -5.29 13.54
N ASP A 24 -18.02 -5.14 13.01
CA ASP A 24 -18.26 -4.66 11.64
C ASP A 24 -18.04 -3.14 11.49
N SER A 25 -17.84 -2.41 12.60
CA SER A 25 -17.57 -0.97 12.58
C SER A 25 -16.13 -0.64 13.04
N PRO A 26 -15.43 0.27 12.33
CA PRO A 26 -14.07 0.65 12.69
C PRO A 26 -14.05 1.48 13.96
N LYS A 27 -13.14 1.17 14.89
CA LYS A 27 -12.96 1.91 16.14
C LYS A 27 -12.09 3.17 15.99
N LEU A 28 -11.16 3.14 15.05
CA LEU A 28 -10.20 4.21 14.79
C LEU A 28 -10.04 4.40 13.28
N ILE A 29 -9.72 5.64 12.90
CA ILE A 29 -9.42 5.99 11.51
C ILE A 29 -7.92 6.26 11.42
N PHE A 30 -7.24 5.52 10.56
CA PHE A 30 -5.84 5.74 10.21
C PHE A 30 -5.76 6.68 9.01
N ASN A 31 -5.27 7.91 9.22
CA ASN A 31 -5.06 8.88 8.15
C ASN A 31 -3.59 8.86 7.72
N LEU A 32 -3.33 8.34 6.52
CA LEU A 32 -2.01 8.20 5.93
C LEU A 32 -1.50 9.50 5.28
N GLY A 33 -2.36 10.52 5.14
CA GLY A 33 -2.01 11.78 4.50
C GLY A 33 -1.83 11.64 2.98
N VAL A 34 -0.85 12.39 2.44
CA VAL A 34 -0.51 12.41 1.01
C VAL A 34 0.79 11.65 0.79
N ILE A 35 0.77 10.71 -0.16
CA ILE A 35 1.92 9.91 -0.57
C ILE A 35 2.41 10.42 -1.92
N ASP A 36 3.70 10.74 -2.02
CA ASP A 36 4.35 11.05 -3.29
C ASP A 36 4.90 9.78 -3.94
N LEU A 37 4.39 9.47 -5.14
CA LEU A 37 4.79 8.30 -5.94
C LEU A 37 5.87 8.62 -6.99
N SER A 38 6.35 9.86 -7.02
CA SER A 38 7.36 10.31 -8.00
C SER A 38 8.73 9.69 -7.73
N GLU A 39 9.08 9.48 -6.46
CA GLU A 39 10.35 8.87 -6.05
C GLU A 39 10.23 7.35 -5.83
N LYS A 40 11.36 6.64 -5.89
CA LYS A 40 11.44 5.21 -5.59
C LYS A 40 11.51 4.96 -4.08
N TRP A 41 10.57 4.19 -3.57
CA TRP A 41 10.49 3.88 -2.14
C TRP A 41 11.34 2.66 -1.78
N ASP A 42 11.79 2.61 -0.53
CA ASP A 42 12.44 1.43 0.03
C ASP A 42 11.46 0.25 0.02
N ASN A 43 11.96 -0.94 -0.36
CA ASN A 43 11.18 -2.17 -0.55
C ASN A 43 10.13 -2.13 -1.67
N GLU A 44 10.17 -1.13 -2.54
CA GLU A 44 9.33 -1.13 -3.72
C GLU A 44 9.73 -2.25 -4.69
N THR A 45 8.74 -3.04 -5.08
CA THR A 45 8.86 -4.13 -6.04
C THR A 45 8.14 -3.76 -7.33
N ARG A 46 8.23 -4.62 -8.35
CA ARG A 46 7.51 -4.43 -9.62
C ARG A 46 6.67 -5.66 -9.89
N ASP A 47 5.40 -5.44 -10.22
CA ASP A 47 4.53 -6.49 -10.70
C ASP A 47 4.38 -6.36 -12.22
N CYS A 48 4.89 -7.35 -12.93
CA CYS A 48 4.89 -7.42 -14.40
C CYS A 48 3.91 -8.48 -14.92
N PHE A 49 3.27 -9.25 -14.03
CA PHE A 49 2.51 -10.44 -14.35
C PHE A 49 1.25 -10.47 -13.46
N HIS A 50 0.22 -9.75 -13.89
CA HIS A 50 -1.14 -10.09 -13.49
C HIS A 50 -1.64 -11.28 -14.32
#